data_AF-A0A4R7EU06-F1
#
_entry.id   AF-A0A4R7EU06-F1
#
_cell.length_a   1.000
_cell.length_b   1.000
_cell.length_c   1.000
_cell.angle_alpha   90.00
_cell.angle_beta   90.00
_cell.angle_gamma   90.00
#
_symmetry.space_group_name_H-M   'P 1'
#
loop_
_entity.id
_entity.type
_entity.pdbx_description
1 polymer ?
#
loop_
_entity_poly.entity_id
_entity_poly.type
_entity_poly.pdbx_seq_one_letter_code
_entity_poly.pdbx_strand_id
1 'polypeptide(L)'
;MSRVIYKNQTLLYLFIISFGIQNICFEDFNFGWSFYEDIIRLVFDISAITVLVSVILLVYQIIKIINKETVVVIEIIYLIINIILYYGVVFTSFYLSTQVRL
;
A
#
# COMPACT_ATOMS: atom_id res chain seq x y z
N MET A 1 12.71 -15.58 5.35
CA MET A 1 12.85 -14.49 4.36
C MET A 1 11.51 -14.03 3.79
N SER A 2 10.64 -14.91 3.28
CA SER A 2 9.31 -14.54 2.75
C SER A 2 8.42 -13.81 3.78
N ARG A 3 8.35 -14.31 5.01
CA ARG A 3 7.53 -13.74 6.10
C ARG A 3 7.82 -12.28 6.43
N VAL A 4 9.09 -11.87 6.36
CA VAL A 4 9.52 -10.48 6.63
C VAL A 4 9.05 -9.56 5.50
N ILE A 5 9.17 -10.02 4.26
CA ILE A 5 8.69 -9.29 3.07
C ILE A 5 7.18 -9.09 3.16
N TYR A 6 6.40 -10.15 3.44
CA TYR A 6 4.95 -10.04 3.64
C TYR A 6 4.60 -9.03 4.73
N LYS A 7 5.27 -9.11 5.90
CA LYS A 7 4.98 -8.22 7.02
C LYS A 7 5.27 -6.75 6.68
N ASN A 8 6.41 -6.46 6.07
CA ASN A 8 6.80 -5.09 5.72
C ASN A 8 5.87 -4.51 4.64
N GLN A 9 5.52 -5.31 3.63
CA GLN A 9 4.58 -4.91 2.59
C GLN A 9 3.20 -4.61 3.19
N THR A 10 2.69 -5.48 4.06
CA THR A 10 1.43 -5.26 4.78
C THR A 10 1.46 -3.99 5.63
N LEU A 11 2.54 -3.72 6.38
CA LEU A 11 2.67 -2.50 7.18
C LEU A 11 2.67 -1.24 6.33
N LEU A 12 3.40 -1.26 5.21
CA LEU A 12 3.44 -0.14 4.28
C LEU A 12 2.05 0.11 3.66
N TYR A 13 1.33 -0.95 3.30
CA TYR A 13 -0.03 -0.83 2.79
C TYR A 13 -0.99 -0.22 3.81
N LEU A 14 -0.96 -0.72 5.04
CA LEU A 14 -1.79 -0.21 6.12
C LEU A 14 -1.48 1.27 6.37
N PHE A 15 -0.21 1.66 6.38
CA PHE A 15 0.19 3.06 6.51
C PHE A 15 -0.42 3.93 5.42
N ILE A 16 -0.28 3.56 4.14
CA ILE A 16 -0.82 4.34 3.02
C ILE A 16 -2.34 4.45 3.12
N ILE A 17 -3.04 3.34 3.35
CA ILE A 17 -4.50 3.32 3.46
C ILE A 17 -4.98 4.17 4.64
N SER A 18 -4.37 4.01 5.81
CA SER A 18 -4.72 4.79 7.00
C SER A 18 -4.46 6.27 6.80
N PHE A 19 -3.38 6.65 6.10
CA PHE A 19 -3.12 8.03 5.73
C PHE A 19 -4.21 8.58 4.80
N GLY A 20 -4.61 7.82 3.77
CA GLY A 20 -5.70 8.23 2.88
C GLY A 20 -7.03 8.44 3.62
N ILE A 21 -7.39 7.53 4.53
CA ILE A 21 -8.59 7.66 5.37
C ILE A 21 -8.49 8.90 6.27
N GLN A 22 -7.33 9.12 6.92
CA GLN A 22 -7.11 10.30 7.74
C GLN A 22 -7.24 11.58 6.89
N ASN A 23 -6.71 11.59 5.68
CA ASN A 23 -6.80 12.75 4.79
C ASN A 23 -8.27 13.09 4.46
N ILE A 24 -9.08 12.07 4.14
CA ILE A 24 -10.51 12.24 3.85
C ILE A 24 -11.26 12.76 5.08
N CYS A 25 -11.03 12.16 6.25
CA CYS A 25 -11.78 12.50 7.45
C CYS A 25 -11.46 13.88 8.03
N PHE A 26 -10.28 14.42 7.73
CA PHE A 26 -9.79 15.69 8.29
C PHE A 26 -9.42 16.70 7.22
N GLU A 27 -10.02 16.59 6.03
CA GLU A 27 -9.70 17.40 4.85
C GLU A 27 -9.71 18.91 5.15
N ASP A 28 -10.78 19.40 5.80
CA ASP A 28 -10.93 20.82 6.19
C ASP A 28 -9.83 21.33 7.13
N PHE A 29 -9.37 20.47 8.06
CA PHE A 29 -8.31 20.82 8.99
C PHE A 29 -6.94 20.79 8.31
N ASN A 30 -6.71 19.76 7.50
CA ASN A 30 -5.44 19.48 6.83
C ASN A 30 -5.10 20.56 5.80
N PHE A 31 -6.06 21.03 5.01
CA PHE A 31 -5.83 22.12 4.04
C PHE A 31 -5.59 23.49 4.68
N GLY A 32 -5.84 23.64 5.99
CA GLY A 32 -5.43 24.82 6.76
C GLY A 32 -3.93 24.89 7.05
N TRP A 33 -3.19 23.80 6.82
CA TRP A 33 -1.75 23.73 7.04
C TRP A 33 -0.96 23.90 5.74
N SER A 34 -0.13 24.95 5.68
CA SER A 34 0.68 25.29 4.51
C SER A 34 1.65 24.19 4.05
N PHE A 35 2.10 23.33 4.96
CA PHE A 35 3.04 22.24 4.66
C PHE A 35 2.34 20.90 4.40
N TYR A 36 1.02 20.82 4.57
CA TYR A 36 0.31 19.55 4.46
C TYR A 36 0.28 19.04 3.01
N GLU A 37 0.27 19.94 2.03
CA GLU A 37 0.36 19.58 0.62
C GLU A 37 1.67 18.84 0.27
N ASP A 38 2.80 19.27 0.83
CA ASP A 38 4.08 18.56 0.67
C ASP A 38 4.02 17.15 1.26
N ILE A 39 3.31 16.97 2.39
CA ILE A 39 3.11 15.67 3.01
C ILE A 39 2.24 14.78 2.12
N ILE A 40 1.12 15.30 1.59
CA ILE A 40 0.26 14.56 0.64
C ILE A 40 1.10 14.11 -0.56
N ARG A 41 1.89 15.03 -1.15
CA ARG A 41 2.72 14.74 -2.31
C ARG A 41 3.75 13.65 -2.02
N LEU A 42 4.43 13.72 -0.88
CA LEU A 42 5.39 12.71 -0.47
C LEU A 42 4.73 11.33 -0.26
N VAL A 43 3.56 11.28 0.39
CA VAL A 43 2.84 10.02 0.58
C VAL A 43 2.28 9.49 -0.75
N PHE A 44 1.87 10.38 -1.66
CA PHE A 44 1.48 10.02 -3.01
C PHE A 44 2.65 9.35 -3.75
N ASP A 45 3.83 9.97 -3.78
CA ASP A 45 5.02 9.41 -4.46
C ASP A 45 5.40 8.03 -3.86
N ILE A 46 5.39 7.91 -2.53
CA ILE A 46 5.62 6.63 -1.85
C ILE A 46 4.56 5.61 -2.27
N SER A 47 3.28 6.00 -2.33
CA SER A 47 2.19 5.11 -2.72
C SER A 47 2.33 4.64 -4.18
N ALA A 48 2.69 5.53 -5.10
CA ALA A 48 2.86 5.23 -6.51
C ALA A 48 4.02 4.24 -6.73
N ILE A 49 5.17 4.48 -6.09
CA ILE A 49 6.31 3.54 -6.10
C ILE A 49 5.89 2.20 -5.48
N THR A 50 5.15 2.24 -4.37
CA THR A 50 4.66 1.04 -3.70
C THR A 50 3.78 0.22 -4.62
N VAL A 51 2.85 0.82 -5.37
CA VAL A 51 2.01 0.12 -6.35
C VAL A 51 2.87 -0.62 -7.37
N LEU A 52 3.86 0.06 -7.98
CA LEU A 52 4.73 -0.54 -9.01
C LEU A 52 5.55 -1.71 -8.46
N VAL A 53 6.22 -1.53 -7.32
CA VAL A 53 7.05 -2.57 -6.69
C VAL A 53 6.21 -3.75 -6.21
N SER A 54 5.00 -3.47 -5.73
CA SER A 54 4.11 -4.48 -5.16
C SER A 54 3.65 -5.51 -6.17
N VAL A 55 3.42 -5.12 -7.42
CA VAL A 55 3.07 -6.08 -8.49
C VAL A 55 4.18 -7.11 -8.65
N ILE A 56 5.44 -6.66 -8.73
CA ILE A 56 6.60 -7.55 -8.86
C ILE A 56 6.71 -8.49 -7.65
N LEU A 57 6.54 -7.95 -6.45
CA LEU A 57 6.62 -8.74 -5.21
C LEU A 57 5.49 -9.78 -5.12
N LEU A 58 4.25 -9.42 -5.45
CA LEU A 58 3.11 -10.33 -5.43
C LEU A 58 3.29 -11.47 -6.45
N VAL A 59 3.76 -11.16 -7.66
CA VAL A 59 4.07 -12.18 -8.68
C VAL A 59 5.15 -13.13 -8.17
N TYR A 60 6.24 -12.60 -7.61
CA TYR A 60 7.30 -13.42 -7.01
C TYR A 60 6.77 -14.32 -5.88
N GLN A 61 5.90 -13.78 -5.02
CA GLN A 61 5.28 -14.53 -3.93
C GLN A 61 4.39 -15.66 -4.43
N ILE A 62 3.59 -15.42 -5.47
CA ILE A 62 2.74 -16.43 -6.12
C ILE A 62 3.60 -17.56 -6.69
N ILE A 63 4.60 -17.23 -7.52
CA ILE A 63 5.51 -18.22 -8.13
C ILE A 63 6.18 -19.08 -7.04
N LYS A 64 6.64 -18.43 -5.97
CA LYS A 64 7.29 -19.12 -4.86
C LYS A 64 6.37 -20.07 -4.10
N ILE A 65 5.10 -19.70 -3.91
CA ILE A 65 4.12 -20.56 -3.25
C ILE A 65 3.76 -21.76 -4.14
N ILE A 66 3.61 -21.55 -5.45
CA ILE A 66 3.27 -22.61 -6.41
C ILE A 66 4.40 -23.66 -6.50
N ASN A 67 5.65 -23.21 -6.51
CA ASN A 67 6.82 -24.10 -6.64
C ASN A 67 7.25 -24.78 -5.32
N LYS A 68 6.49 -24.62 -4.23
CA LYS A 68 6.83 -25.19 -2.93
C LYS A 68 6.23 -26.60 -2.81
N GLU A 69 7.05 -27.58 -2.44
CA GLU A 69 6.61 -28.97 -2.24
C GLU A 69 5.57 -29.11 -1.11
N THR A 70 5.67 -28.27 -0.08
CA THR A 70 4.71 -28.22 1.03
C THR A 70 4.09 -26.83 1.13
N VAL A 71 2.79 -26.78 0.85
CA VAL A 71 2.02 -25.54 0.92
C VAL A 71 1.66 -25.25 2.38
N VAL A 72 2.08 -24.08 2.86
CA VAL A 72 1.75 -23.60 4.21
C VAL A 72 0.54 -22.69 4.10
N VAL A 73 -0.62 -23.13 4.61
CA VAL A 73 -1.91 -22.39 4.54
C VAL A 73 -1.78 -20.93 5.01
N ILE A 74 -0.99 -20.70 6.06
CA ILE A 74 -0.74 -19.35 6.59
C ILE A 74 -0.12 -18.43 5.53
N GLU A 75 0.79 -18.92 4.68
CA GLU A 75 1.41 -18.11 3.62
C GLU A 75 0.40 -17.70 2.54
N ILE A 76 -0.56 -18.59 2.22
CA ILE A 76 -1.65 -18.29 1.29
C ILE A 76 -2.55 -17.19 1.86
N ILE A 77 -2.93 -17.29 3.14
CA ILE A 77 -3.75 -16.27 3.81
C ILE A 77 -3.06 -14.90 3.75
N TYR A 78 -1.76 -14.84 4.06
CA TYR A 78 -0.99 -13.59 3.97
C TYR A 78 -0.92 -13.05 2.54
N LEU A 79 -0.79 -13.91 1.53
CA LEU A 79 -0.81 -13.48 0.13
C LEU A 79 -2.16 -12.86 -0.24
N ILE A 80 -3.27 -13.52 0.12
CA ILE A 80 -4.63 -13.01 -0.15
C ILE A 80 -4.83 -11.66 0.52
N ILE A 81 -4.44 -11.50 1.79
CA ILE A 81 -4.52 -10.23 2.51
C ILE A 81 -3.72 -9.14 1.78
N ASN A 82 -2.49 -9.44 1.35
CA ASN A 82 -1.67 -8.47 0.61
C ASN A 82 -2.27 -8.11 -0.76
N ILE A 83 -2.96 -9.02 -1.45
CA ILE A 83 -3.68 -8.70 -2.69
C ILE A 83 -4.85 -7.74 -2.41
N ILE A 84 -5.64 -8.00 -1.37
CA ILE A 84 -6.76 -7.12 -0.99
C ILE A 84 -6.24 -5.73 -0.62
N LEU A 85 -5.23 -5.68 0.25
CA LEU A 85 -4.61 -4.42 0.67
C LEU A 85 -3.96 -3.68 -0.50
N TYR A 86 -3.37 -4.39 -1.46
CA TYR A 86 -2.81 -3.78 -2.67
C TYR A 86 -3.87 -2.97 -3.43
N TYR A 87 -5.07 -3.50 -3.62
CA TYR A 87 -6.15 -2.74 -4.26
C TYR A 87 -6.59 -1.53 -3.43
N GLY A 88 -6.56 -1.63 -2.11
CA GLY A 88 -6.76 -0.48 -1.22
C GLY A 88 -5.70 0.60 -1.44
N VAL A 89 -4.43 0.22 -1.54
CA VAL A 89 -3.31 1.13 -1.83
C VAL A 89 -3.45 1.77 -3.20
N VAL A 90 -3.85 1.03 -4.23
CA VAL A 90 -4.12 1.56 -5.57
C VAL A 90 -5.21 2.63 -5.50
N PHE A 91 -6.34 2.33 -4.85
CA PHE A 91 -7.42 3.29 -4.68
C PHE A 91 -6.98 4.54 -3.92
N THR A 92 -6.26 4.37 -2.81
CA THR A 92 -5.72 5.49 -2.03
C THR A 92 -4.72 6.32 -2.83
N SER A 93 -3.86 5.69 -3.64
CA SER A 93 -2.90 6.39 -4.49
C SER A 93 -3.62 7.26 -5.52
N PHE A 94 -4.67 6.74 -6.16
CA PHE A 94 -5.52 7.54 -7.05
C PHE A 94 -6.20 8.70 -6.31
N TYR A 95 -6.77 8.46 -5.14
CA TYR A 95 -7.37 9.52 -4.34
C TYR A 95 -6.35 10.62 -3.97
N LEU A 96 -5.17 10.25 -3.46
CA LEU A 96 -4.13 11.23 -3.12
C LEU A 96 -3.68 12.02 -4.35
N SER A 97 -3.64 11.39 -5.53
CA SER A 97 -3.31 12.08 -6.79
C SER A 97 -4.28 13.21 -7.15
N THR A 98 -5.56 13.13 -6.75
CA THR A 98 -6.52 14.21 -7.00
C THR A 98 -6.42 15.34 -5.99
N GLN A 99 -5.71 15.11 -4.88
CA GLN A 99 -5.53 16.08 -3.81
C GLN A 99 -4.25 16.91 -3.95
N VAL A 100 -3.25 16.38 -4.67
CA VAL A 100 -2.05 17.15 -5.05
C VAL A 100 -2.43 18.18 -6.11
N ARG A 101 -2.37 19.47 -5.79
CA ARG A 101 -2.62 20.53 -6.78
C ARG A 101 -1.31 20.74 -7.56
N LEU A 102 -1.37 20.58 -8.88
CA LEU A 102 -0.26 20.88 -9.80
C LEU A 102 -0.05 22.38 -9.95
#